data_AF-A0A417C7G7-F1
#
_entry.id   AF-A0A417C7G7-F1
#
_cell.length_a   1.000
_cell.length_b   1.000
_cell.length_c   1.000
_cell.angle_alpha   90.00
_cell.angle_beta   90.00
_cell.angle_gamma   90.00
#
_symmetry.space_group_name_H-M   'P 1'
#
loop_
_entity.id
_entity.type
_entity.pdbx_description
1 polymer ?
#
loop_
_entity_poly.entity_id
_entity_poly.type
_entity_poly.pdbx_seq_one_letter_code
_entity_poly.pdbx_strand_id
1 'polypeptide(L)'
;IYNRGLAMRKEGYEKGEKIGYGQTSAMLTELKKQEEFAFLKEVDSIALQQSLRDLDRGFVNFFQKRASHPTFKSKHNHFQSYRTVNQKDNIRIVGRYIKLPKLGYVKVRQSMEVGNIHHVTIEHTPSGKYFAVLNVEFEPEPRPNQGGTIGIDV
;
A
#
# COMPACT_ATOMS: atom_id res chain seq x y z
N ILE A 1 8.12 -8.01 -5.47
CA ILE A 1 6.82 -8.42 -6.06
C ILE A 1 6.34 -7.45 -7.15
N TYR A 2 6.08 -6.17 -6.87
CA TYR A 2 5.69 -5.18 -7.89
C TYR A 2 6.48 -5.30 -9.21
N ASN A 3 7.82 -5.22 -9.13
CA ASN A 3 8.68 -5.30 -10.31
C ASN A 3 8.55 -6.62 -11.05
N ARG A 4 8.39 -7.75 -10.34
CA ARG A 4 8.19 -9.06 -10.97
C ARG A 4 6.87 -9.12 -11.73
N GLY A 5 5.80 -8.54 -11.15
CA GLY A 5 4.52 -8.37 -11.83
C GLY A 5 4.62 -7.47 -13.08
N LEU A 6 5.36 -6.37 -12.99
CA LEU A 6 5.56 -5.47 -14.12
C LEU A 6 6.39 -6.14 -15.23
N ALA A 7 7.44 -6.90 -14.89
CA ALA A 7 8.23 -7.66 -15.84
C ALA A 7 7.38 -8.68 -16.59
N MET A 8 6.59 -9.48 -15.86
CA MET A 8 5.67 -10.46 -16.45
C MET A 8 4.66 -9.81 -17.42
N ARG A 9 4.13 -8.62 -17.08
CA ARG A 9 3.21 -7.89 -17.96
C ARG A 9 3.89 -7.34 -19.20
N LYS A 10 5.14 -6.90 -19.10
CA LYS A 10 5.95 -6.45 -20.25
C LYS A 10 6.23 -7.60 -21.21
N GLU A 11 6.70 -8.74 -20.70
CA GLU A 11 6.94 -9.95 -21.51
C GLU A 11 5.66 -10.45 -22.18
N GLY A 12 4.53 -10.45 -21.45
CA GLY A 12 3.23 -10.80 -22.02
C GLY A 12 2.83 -9.86 -23.15
N TYR A 13 3.00 -8.55 -22.96
CA TYR A 13 2.71 -7.55 -24.00
C TYR A 13 3.53 -7.76 -25.27
N GLU A 14 4.84 -8.04 -25.15
CA GLU A 14 5.72 -8.35 -26.28
C GLU A 14 5.27 -9.60 -27.05
N LYS A 15 4.62 -10.55 -26.37
CA LYS A 15 4.05 -11.78 -26.96
C LYS A 15 2.59 -11.61 -27.43
N GLY A 16 1.99 -10.43 -27.27
CA GLY A 16 0.58 -10.18 -27.59
C GLY A 16 -0.42 -10.73 -26.55
N GLU A 17 0.05 -11.14 -25.38
CA GLU A 17 -0.76 -11.68 -24.29
C GLU A 17 -1.25 -10.59 -23.33
N LYS A 18 -2.49 -10.74 -22.84
CA LYS A 18 -3.05 -9.84 -21.83
C LYS A 18 -2.83 -10.41 -20.43
N ILE A 19 -1.82 -9.89 -19.74
CA ILE A 19 -1.51 -10.26 -18.35
C ILE A 19 -2.11 -9.22 -17.39
N GLY A 20 -3.02 -9.67 -16.53
CA GLY A 20 -3.72 -8.85 -15.53
C GLY A 20 -3.38 -9.22 -14.09
N TYR A 21 -4.23 -8.76 -13.16
CA TYR A 21 -4.06 -9.07 -11.73
C TYR A 21 -4.14 -10.58 -11.46
N GLY A 22 -5.05 -11.30 -12.11
CA GLY A 22 -5.22 -12.75 -11.92
C GLY A 22 -3.92 -13.53 -12.17
N GLN A 23 -3.29 -13.32 -13.33
CA GLN A 23 -2.04 -13.98 -13.71
C GLN A 23 -0.88 -13.58 -12.79
N THR A 24 -0.75 -12.29 -12.47
CA THR A 24 0.32 -11.83 -11.57
C THR A 24 0.14 -12.32 -10.13
N SER A 25 -1.10 -12.51 -9.67
CA SER A 25 -1.40 -13.12 -8.37
C SER A 25 -1.10 -14.62 -8.37
N ALA A 26 -1.38 -15.34 -9.45
CA ALA A 26 -1.01 -16.76 -9.57
C ALA A 26 0.52 -16.94 -9.55
N MET A 27 1.25 -16.08 -10.27
CA MET A 27 2.71 -16.02 -10.23
C MET A 27 3.24 -15.78 -8.81
N LEU A 28 2.61 -14.89 -8.02
CA LEU A 28 2.98 -14.71 -6.61
C LEU A 28 2.80 -15.99 -5.77
N THR A 29 1.73 -16.75 -6.01
CA THR A 29 1.49 -18.02 -5.32
C THR A 29 2.58 -19.05 -5.65
N GLU A 30 2.97 -19.16 -6.91
CA GLU A 30 4.05 -20.05 -7.33
C GLU A 30 5.42 -19.62 -6.79
N LEU A 31 5.72 -18.31 -6.80
CA LEU A 31 6.96 -17.80 -6.21
C LEU A 31 7.08 -18.21 -4.74
N LYS A 32 6.02 -18.13 -3.95
CA LYS A 32 6.06 -18.55 -2.54
C LYS A 32 6.43 -20.03 -2.35
N LYS A 33 6.20 -20.90 -3.34
CA LYS A 33 6.54 -22.32 -3.25
C LYS A 33 8.03 -22.59 -3.52
N GLN A 34 8.71 -21.68 -4.20
CA GLN A 34 10.14 -21.80 -4.53
C GLN A 34 11.00 -21.49 -3.31
N GLU A 35 12.03 -22.30 -3.06
CA GLU A 35 12.91 -22.15 -1.89
C GLU A 35 13.64 -20.80 -1.87
N GLU A 36 14.09 -20.32 -3.03
CA GLU A 36 14.73 -19.00 -3.18
C GLU A 36 13.85 -17.84 -2.67
N PHE A 37 12.53 -18.01 -2.76
CA PHE A 37 11.55 -16.99 -2.37
C PHE A 37 10.76 -17.38 -1.11
N ALA A 38 11.29 -18.31 -0.30
CA ALA A 38 10.66 -18.74 0.94
C ALA A 38 10.36 -17.58 1.90
N PHE A 39 11.20 -16.53 1.91
CA PHE A 39 11.01 -15.31 2.71
C PHE A 39 9.68 -14.59 2.43
N LEU A 40 9.06 -14.81 1.26
CA LEU A 40 7.73 -14.26 0.94
C LEU A 40 6.60 -14.85 1.80
N LYS A 41 6.84 -15.95 2.53
CA LYS A 41 5.91 -16.54 3.51
C LYS A 41 6.01 -15.88 4.89
N GLU A 42 7.15 -15.27 5.20
CA GLU A 42 7.41 -14.60 6.47
C GLU A 42 6.71 -13.24 6.53
N VAL A 43 6.60 -12.57 5.38
CA VAL A 43 5.92 -11.28 5.25
C VAL A 43 4.41 -11.41 5.14
N ASP A 44 3.71 -10.29 5.37
CA ASP A 44 2.27 -10.21 5.25
C ASP A 44 1.80 -10.48 3.81
N SER A 45 0.97 -11.49 3.63
CA SER A 45 0.43 -11.88 2.32
C SER A 45 -0.46 -10.79 1.73
N ILE A 46 -1.17 -10.03 2.56
CA ILE A 46 -2.03 -8.93 2.12
C ILE A 46 -1.18 -7.82 1.53
N ALA A 47 -0.08 -7.44 2.18
CA ALA A 47 0.87 -6.45 1.66
C ALA A 47 1.43 -6.84 0.28
N LEU A 48 1.80 -8.10 0.08
CA LEU A 48 2.28 -8.59 -1.22
C LEU A 48 1.20 -8.50 -2.31
N GLN A 49 -0.05 -8.86 -1.99
CA GLN A 49 -1.17 -8.74 -2.93
C GLN A 49 -1.52 -7.27 -3.21
N GLN A 50 -1.49 -6.40 -2.20
CA GLN A 50 -1.71 -4.95 -2.37
C GLN A 50 -0.66 -4.34 -3.31
N SER A 51 0.60 -4.78 -3.23
CA SER A 51 1.63 -4.38 -4.17
C SER A 51 1.30 -4.73 -5.63
N LEU A 52 0.59 -5.82 -5.90
CA LEU A 52 0.12 -6.18 -7.24
C LEU A 52 -1.15 -5.41 -7.63
N ARG A 53 -2.04 -5.12 -6.68
CA ARG A 53 -3.22 -4.27 -6.92
C ARG A 53 -2.83 -2.82 -7.25
N ASP A 54 -1.77 -2.31 -6.64
CA ASP A 54 -1.23 -0.99 -6.95
C ASP A 54 -0.66 -0.94 -8.37
N LEU A 55 0.01 -2.02 -8.81
CA LEU A 55 0.44 -2.17 -10.21
C LEU A 55 -0.77 -2.17 -11.15
N ASP A 56 -1.80 -2.94 -10.81
CA ASP A 56 -3.01 -3.05 -11.63
C ASP A 56 -3.74 -1.72 -11.78
N ARG A 57 -3.92 -1.00 -10.66
CA ARG A 57 -4.43 0.38 -10.66
C ARG A 57 -3.57 1.32 -11.49
N GLY A 58 -2.24 1.16 -11.46
CA GLY A 58 -1.32 1.91 -12.32
C GLY A 58 -1.61 1.70 -13.81
N PHE A 59 -1.85 0.45 -14.23
CA PHE A 59 -2.26 0.15 -15.61
C PHE A 59 -3.64 0.69 -15.96
N VAL A 60 -4.63 0.56 -15.06
CA VAL A 60 -5.97 1.13 -15.26
C VAL A 60 -5.87 2.64 -15.51
N ASN A 61 -5.12 3.36 -14.66
CA ASN A 61 -4.91 4.80 -14.81
C ASN A 61 -4.18 5.15 -16.11
N PHE A 62 -3.20 4.34 -16.51
CA PHE A 62 -2.49 4.52 -17.78
C PHE A 62 -3.43 4.40 -18.99
N PHE A 63 -4.24 3.33 -19.06
CA PHE A 63 -5.20 3.15 -20.15
C PHE A 63 -6.32 4.22 -20.15
N GLN A 64 -6.68 4.74 -18.99
CA GLN A 64 -7.60 5.88 -18.85
C GLN A 64 -6.95 7.25 -19.13
N LYS A 65 -5.67 7.28 -19.53
CA LYS A 65 -4.88 8.51 -19.78
C LYS A 65 -4.80 9.45 -18.57
N ARG A 66 -4.92 8.91 -17.35
CA ARG A 66 -4.82 9.65 -16.08
C ARG A 66 -3.41 9.61 -15.49
N ALA A 67 -2.57 8.70 -15.96
CA ALA A 67 -1.19 8.55 -15.52
C ALA A 67 -0.30 8.02 -16.66
N SER A 68 1.01 8.17 -16.52
CA SER A 68 1.98 7.53 -17.41
C SER A 68 2.07 6.02 -17.18
N HIS A 69 2.71 5.32 -18.12
CA HIS A 69 2.93 3.87 -18.01
C HIS A 69 3.66 3.51 -16.71
N PRO A 70 3.25 2.44 -15.99
CA PRO A 70 3.94 1.99 -14.79
C PRO A 70 5.43 1.69 -15.03
N THR A 71 6.30 2.18 -14.15
CA THR A 71 7.76 1.99 -14.21
C THR A 71 8.25 1.08 -13.11
N PHE A 72 9.45 0.49 -13.28
CA PHE A 72 10.08 -0.33 -12.25
C PHE A 72 10.45 0.51 -11.04
N LYS A 73 10.18 -0.01 -9.84
CA LYS A 73 10.59 0.61 -8.57
C LYS A 73 12.07 0.33 -8.29
N SER A 74 12.82 1.34 -7.86
CA SER A 74 14.20 1.17 -7.40
C SER A 74 14.25 0.90 -5.90
N LYS A 75 15.16 0.01 -5.46
CA LYS A 75 15.47 -0.20 -4.03
C LYS A 75 16.12 1.02 -3.39
N HIS A 76 16.73 1.89 -4.18
CA HIS A 76 17.36 3.14 -3.73
C HIS A 76 16.39 4.32 -3.77
N ASN A 77 15.10 4.09 -4.06
CA ASN A 77 14.12 5.15 -3.93
C ASN A 77 14.06 5.59 -2.46
N HIS A 78 14.23 6.88 -2.22
CA HIS A 78 14.18 7.48 -0.88
C HIS A 78 12.76 7.49 -0.30
N PHE A 79 11.74 7.27 -1.13
CA PHE A 79 10.36 7.06 -0.72
C PHE A 79 9.98 5.60 -0.93
N GLN A 80 9.76 4.89 0.15
CA GLN A 80 9.36 3.49 0.14
C GLN A 80 8.10 3.31 0.96
N SER A 81 7.16 2.53 0.45
CA SER A 81 5.94 2.26 1.18
C SER A 81 5.39 0.88 0.89
N TYR A 82 4.64 0.36 1.85
CA TYR A 82 3.76 -0.78 1.65
C TYR A 82 2.43 -0.51 2.34
N ARG A 83 1.36 -1.04 1.73
CA ARG A 83 0.01 -0.96 2.28
C ARG A 83 -0.48 -2.33 2.68
N THR A 84 -1.09 -2.43 3.86
CA THR A 84 -1.80 -3.63 4.30
C THR A 84 -3.20 -3.26 4.80
N VAL A 85 -4.12 -4.21 4.70
CA VAL A 85 -5.55 -4.03 4.99
C VAL A 85 -5.87 -4.71 6.30
N ASN A 86 -6.69 -4.05 7.12
CA ASN A 86 -7.13 -4.59 8.38
C ASN A 86 -8.11 -5.74 8.12
N GLN A 87 -7.73 -6.93 8.58
CA GLN A 87 -8.60 -8.11 8.55
C GLN A 87 -8.75 -8.63 9.96
N LYS A 88 -10.00 -8.74 10.43
CA LYS A 88 -10.33 -9.28 11.75
C LYS A 88 -9.55 -8.58 12.87
N ASP A 89 -9.47 -7.25 12.80
CA ASP A 89 -8.82 -6.41 13.82
C ASP A 89 -7.32 -6.76 14.03
N ASN A 90 -6.64 -7.19 12.97
CA ASN A 90 -5.21 -7.48 12.99
C ASN A 90 -4.33 -6.22 12.92
N ILE A 91 -4.93 -5.07 12.60
CA ILE A 91 -4.31 -3.74 12.67
C ILE A 91 -5.09 -2.90 13.67
N ARG A 92 -4.45 -2.56 14.79
CA ARG A 92 -5.07 -1.76 15.85
C ARG A 92 -4.04 -1.02 16.67
N ILE A 93 -4.44 0.08 17.28
CA ILE A 93 -3.63 0.81 18.23
C ILE A 93 -3.96 0.34 19.65
N VAL A 94 -2.94 0.02 20.43
CA VAL A 94 -3.04 -0.38 21.83
C VAL A 94 -2.04 0.47 22.63
N GLY A 95 -2.56 1.50 23.31
CA GLY A 95 -1.74 2.48 24.00
C GLY A 95 -0.79 3.18 23.04
N ARG A 96 0.53 3.03 23.26
CA ARG A 96 1.59 3.65 22.42
C ARG A 96 2.10 2.73 21.30
N TYR A 97 1.37 1.67 20.96
CA TYR A 97 1.79 0.68 19.98
C TYR A 97 0.72 0.50 18.90
N ILE A 98 1.14 0.29 17.66
CA ILE A 98 0.32 -0.24 16.60
C ILE A 98 0.66 -1.72 16.40
N LYS A 99 -0.36 -2.59 16.38
CA LYS A 99 -0.21 -3.97 15.96
C LYS A 99 -0.28 -4.03 14.45
N LEU A 100 0.69 -4.69 13.81
CA LEU A 100 0.75 -4.91 12.37
C LEU A 100 0.85 -6.41 12.06
N PRO A 101 0.28 -6.89 10.94
CA PRO A 101 0.40 -8.29 10.52
C PRO A 101 1.87 -8.68 10.34
N LYS A 102 2.24 -9.85 10.88
CA LYS A 102 3.61 -10.41 10.88
C LYS A 102 4.67 -9.63 11.66
N LEU A 103 4.63 -8.30 11.61
CA LEU A 103 5.58 -7.42 12.30
C LEU A 103 5.29 -7.30 13.81
N GLY A 104 4.04 -7.52 14.24
CA GLY A 104 3.65 -7.46 15.64
C GLY A 104 3.47 -6.03 16.15
N TYR A 105 3.82 -5.77 17.41
CA TYR A 105 3.63 -4.48 18.06
C TYR A 105 4.79 -3.54 17.77
N VAL A 106 4.50 -2.39 17.18
CA VAL A 106 5.47 -1.34 16.85
C VAL A 106 5.12 -0.09 17.63
N LYS A 107 6.10 0.48 18.34
CA LYS A 107 5.90 1.72 19.10
C LYS A 107 5.64 2.88 18.13
N VAL A 108 4.59 3.65 18.40
CA VAL A 108 4.18 4.80 17.58
C VAL A 108 3.96 6.04 18.44
N ARG A 109 4.21 7.20 17.84
CA ARG A 109 3.72 8.48 18.35
C ARG A 109 2.41 8.78 17.63
N GLN A 110 1.30 8.55 18.30
CA GLN A 110 -0.03 8.85 17.78
C GLN A 110 -0.27 10.36 17.76
N SER A 111 -0.77 10.89 16.64
CA SER A 111 -1.09 12.31 16.48
C SER A 111 -2.48 12.66 17.02
N MET A 112 -3.44 11.75 16.90
CA MET A 112 -4.83 11.91 17.32
C MET A 112 -5.50 10.57 17.59
N GLU A 113 -6.59 10.56 18.35
CA GLU A 113 -7.46 9.40 18.47
C GLU A 113 -8.02 9.01 17.10
N VAL A 114 -8.16 7.71 16.87
CA VAL A 114 -8.62 7.17 15.59
C VAL A 114 -9.72 6.15 15.83
N GLY A 115 -10.72 6.17 14.95
CA GLY A 115 -11.77 5.16 14.90
C GLY A 115 -11.31 3.85 14.27
N ASN A 116 -12.22 3.19 13.57
CA ASN A 116 -11.96 1.91 12.92
C ASN A 116 -10.94 2.07 11.78
N ILE A 117 -9.85 1.29 11.82
CA ILE A 117 -8.80 1.33 10.81
C ILE A 117 -9.15 0.37 9.68
N HIS A 118 -9.31 0.88 8.46
CA HIS A 118 -9.52 0.03 7.28
C HIS A 118 -8.21 -0.50 6.70
N HIS A 119 -7.22 0.37 6.55
CA HIS A 119 -5.90 0.00 6.07
C HIS A 119 -4.84 0.96 6.59
N VAL A 120 -3.60 0.49 6.57
CA VAL A 120 -2.42 1.29 6.92
C VAL A 120 -1.43 1.25 5.77
N THR A 121 -0.86 2.40 5.47
CA THR A 121 0.32 2.52 4.62
C THR A 121 1.50 2.89 5.51
N ILE A 122 2.51 2.03 5.55
CA ILE A 122 3.78 2.35 6.22
C ILE A 122 4.68 2.98 5.18
N GLU A 123 5.12 4.20 5.47
CA GLU A 123 5.97 5.00 4.58
C GLU A 123 7.31 5.27 5.24
N HIS A 124 8.38 5.09 4.49
CA HIS A 124 9.74 5.48 4.83
C HIS A 124 10.13 6.67 3.96
N THR A 125 10.55 7.74 4.62
CA THR A 125 10.86 9.02 3.99
C THR A 125 12.37 9.24 3.86
N PRO A 126 12.84 10.16 3.00
CA PRO A 126 14.27 10.45 2.84
C PRO A 126 14.97 10.90 4.12
N SER A 127 14.21 11.43 5.10
CA SER A 127 14.71 11.83 6.41
C SER A 127 15.02 10.66 7.37
N GLY A 128 14.85 9.41 6.92
CA GLY A 128 15.00 8.21 7.75
C GLY A 128 13.82 7.96 8.70
N LYS A 129 12.72 8.71 8.54
CA LYS A 129 11.53 8.59 9.38
C LYS A 129 10.51 7.65 8.76
N TYR A 130 9.87 6.86 9.63
CA TYR A 130 8.73 6.02 9.32
C TYR A 130 7.42 6.69 9.76
N PHE A 131 6.41 6.63 8.89
CA PHE A 131 5.05 7.09 9.20
C PHE A 131 4.07 5.94 8.97
N ALA A 132 3.09 5.83 9.85
CA ALA A 132 1.92 4.97 9.66
C ALA A 132 0.75 5.85 9.25
N VAL A 133 0.42 5.84 7.96
CA VAL A 133 -0.72 6.57 7.39
C VAL A 133 -1.94 5.68 7.51
N LEU A 134 -2.91 6.10 8.33
CA LEU A 134 -4.10 5.32 8.64
C LEU A 134 -5.27 5.83 7.81
N ASN A 135 -5.93 4.91 7.11
CA ASN A 135 -7.25 5.16 6.55
C ASN A 135 -8.27 4.65 7.56
N VAL A 136 -9.05 5.58 8.10
CA VAL A 136 -9.98 5.32 9.20
C VAL A 136 -11.35 5.86 8.85
N GLU A 137 -12.37 5.21 9.41
CA GLU A 137 -13.71 5.77 9.44
C GLU A 137 -13.76 6.88 10.49
N PHE A 138 -14.27 8.05 10.10
CA PHE A 138 -14.35 9.23 10.95
C PHE A 138 -15.51 10.10 10.49
N GLU A 139 -16.31 10.59 11.43
CA GLU A 139 -17.35 11.58 11.19
C GLU A 139 -16.78 12.98 11.47
N PRO A 140 -16.73 13.88 10.47
CA PRO A 140 -16.20 15.21 10.66
C PRO A 140 -17.14 16.04 11.53
N GLU A 141 -16.63 16.53 12.67
CA GLU A 141 -17.32 17.51 13.49
C GLU A 141 -17.29 18.89 12.83
N PRO A 142 -18.44 19.47 12.45
CA PRO A 142 -18.49 20.81 11.87
C PRO A 142 -18.01 21.83 12.90
N ARG A 143 -17.04 22.67 12.53
CA ARG A 143 -16.59 23.79 13.37
C ARG A 143 -17.22 25.09 12.87
N PRO A 144 -17.97 25.83 13.72
CA PRO A 144 -18.59 27.07 13.30
C PRO A 144 -17.53 28.15 13.08
N ASN A 145 -17.63 28.89 11.98
CA ASN A 145 -16.71 29.98 11.65
C ASN A 145 -17.08 31.33 12.29
N GLN A 146 -17.96 31.34 13.30
CA GLN A 146 -18.44 32.56 13.99
C GLN A 146 -18.87 33.71 13.06
N GLY A 147 -19.42 33.40 11.88
CA GLY A 147 -19.85 34.40 10.89
C GLY A 147 -18.73 35.00 10.01
N GLY A 148 -17.50 34.49 10.11
CA GLY A 148 -16.40 34.88 9.22
C GLY A 148 -16.55 34.32 7.80
N THR A 149 -15.78 34.88 6.86
CA THR A 149 -15.65 34.40 5.48
C THR A 149 -14.34 33.65 5.32
N ILE A 150 -14.37 32.46 4.70
CA ILE A 150 -13.18 31.72 4.31
C ILE A 150 -12.95 31.96 2.81
N GLY A 151 -11.84 32.62 2.46
CA GLY A 151 -11.35 32.68 1.09
C GLY A 151 -10.46 31.48 0.83
N ILE A 152 -10.75 30.72 -0.23
CA ILE A 152 -9.87 29.67 -0.74
C ILE A 152 -9.29 30.21 -2.04
N ASP A 153 -7.97 30.40 -2.08
CA ASP A 153 -7.22 30.69 -3.28
C ASP A 153 -6.49 29.41 -3.72
N VAL A 154 -6.42 29.17 -5.03
CA VAL A 154 -5.94 27.89 -5.62
C VAL A 154 -4.70 28.13 -6.47
#